data_AF-A0A075GVS7-F1
#
_entry.id   AF-A0A075GVS7-F1
#
_cell.length_a   1.000
_cell.length_b   1.000
_cell.length_c   1.000
_cell.angle_alpha   90.00
_cell.angle_beta   90.00
_cell.angle_gamma   90.00
#
_symmetry.space_group_name_H-M   'P 1'
#
loop_
_entity.id
_entity.type
_entity.pdbx_description
1 polymer ?
#
loop_
_entity_poly.entity_id
_entity_poly.type
_entity_poly.pdbx_seq_one_letter_code
_entity_poly.pdbx_strand_id
1 'polypeptide(L)'
;MSNEEVISELIKIRGIGKWTAEMYLIFGLGRLDVFPLGDLGLINGMKKLYGLENPTTDEIIKITNKWIPYRTIGTWYIWRGVKNFQFV
;
A
#
# COMPACT_ATOMS: atom_id res chain seq x y z
N MET A 1 18.59 -6.61 -4.99
CA MET A 1 17.72 -6.84 -3.82
C MET A 1 16.26 -6.76 -4.24
N SER A 2 15.47 -7.78 -3.90
CA SER A 2 14.01 -7.78 -3.97
C SER A 2 13.41 -6.80 -2.96
N ASN A 3 12.10 -6.57 -3.05
CA ASN A 3 11.40 -5.73 -2.08
C ASN A 3 11.49 -6.35 -0.67
N GLU A 4 11.36 -7.67 -0.57
CA GLU A 4 11.42 -8.43 0.68
C GLU A 4 12.82 -8.36 1.33
N GLU A 5 13.88 -8.43 0.53
CA GLU A 5 15.26 -8.28 1.01
C GLU A 5 15.49 -6.87 1.56
N VAL A 6 15.06 -5.82 0.84
CA VAL A 6 15.20 -4.44 1.31
C VAL A 6 14.41 -4.21 2.60
N ILE A 7 13.16 -4.69 2.68
CA ILE A 7 12.35 -4.60 3.89
C ILE A 7 13.06 -5.30 5.05
N SER A 8 13.57 -6.52 4.83
CA SER A 8 14.24 -7.31 5.87
C SER A 8 15.49 -6.63 6.43
N GLU A 9 16.23 -5.88 5.60
CA GLU A 9 17.36 -5.08 6.07
C GLU A 9 16.91 -3.83 6.84
N LEU A 10 15.90 -3.11 6.33
CA LEU A 10 15.44 -1.86 6.95
C LEU A 10 14.80 -2.07 8.32
N ILE A 11 14.03 -3.14 8.52
CA ILE A 11 13.35 -3.42 9.80
C ILE A 11 14.31 -3.73 10.95
N LYS A 12 15.61 -3.98 10.68
CA LYS A 12 16.64 -4.14 11.72
C LYS A 12 16.95 -2.81 12.42
N ILE A 13 16.62 -1.68 11.81
CA ILE A 13 16.86 -0.35 12.36
C ILE A 13 15.76 0.00 13.37
N ARG A 14 16.14 0.32 14.61
CA ARG A 14 15.18 0.71 15.67
C ARG A 14 14.29 1.86 15.21
N GLY A 15 12.97 1.64 15.21
CA GLY A 15 11.96 2.62 14.81
C GLY A 15 11.45 2.46 13.37
N ILE A 16 12.00 1.54 12.58
CA ILE A 16 11.50 1.23 11.23
C ILE A 16 10.68 -0.06 11.27
N GLY A 17 9.37 0.07 11.07
CA GLY A 17 8.46 -1.06 10.86
C GLY A 17 8.27 -1.38 9.38
N LYS A 18 7.56 -2.48 9.08
CA LYS A 18 7.26 -2.91 7.71
C LYS A 18 6.62 -1.79 6.87
N TRP A 19 5.60 -1.11 7.42
CA TRP A 19 4.93 -0.01 6.71
C TRP A 19 5.91 1.12 6.34
N THR A 20 6.79 1.52 7.27
CA THR A 20 7.82 2.55 6.99
C THR A 20 8.80 2.09 5.92
N ALA A 21 9.21 0.81 5.94
CA ALA A 21 10.06 0.25 4.89
C ALA A 21 9.35 0.24 3.53
N GLU A 22 8.06 -0.11 3.47
CA GLU A 22 7.24 -0.05 2.24
C GLU A 22 7.11 1.40 1.73
N MET A 23 6.94 2.38 2.62
CA MET A 23 6.98 3.81 2.23
C MET A 23 8.34 4.18 1.61
N TYR A 24 9.45 3.70 2.17
CA TYR A 24 10.77 3.92 1.58
C TYR A 24 10.93 3.24 0.22
N LEU A 25 10.40 2.03 0.02
CA LEU A 25 10.38 1.39 -1.30
C LEU A 25 9.68 2.27 -2.34
N ILE A 26 8.54 2.86 -1.99
CA ILE A 26 7.73 3.69 -2.90
C ILE A 26 8.40 5.04 -3.15
N PHE A 27 8.70 5.80 -2.10
CA PHE A 27 9.12 7.20 -2.22
C PHE A 27 10.62 7.39 -2.28
N GLY A 28 11.39 6.51 -1.65
CA GLY A 28 12.86 6.55 -1.65
C GLY A 28 13.46 5.82 -2.86
N LEU A 29 12.93 4.63 -3.18
CA LEU A 29 13.48 3.79 -4.26
C LEU A 29 12.65 3.79 -5.55
N GLY A 30 11.48 4.44 -5.57
CA GLY A 30 10.63 4.50 -6.77
C GLY A 30 10.10 3.15 -7.23
N ARG A 31 9.94 2.16 -6.34
CA ARG A 31 9.45 0.82 -6.70
C ARG A 31 7.99 0.90 -7.15
N LEU A 32 7.72 0.37 -8.34
CA LEU A 32 6.40 0.46 -8.97
C LEU A 32 5.40 -0.62 -8.52
N ASP A 33 5.89 -1.68 -7.85
CA ASP A 33 5.08 -2.83 -7.47
C ASP A 33 5.05 -3.06 -5.94
N VAL A 34 4.53 -2.09 -5.20
CA VAL A 34 4.36 -2.15 -3.75
C VAL A 34 2.92 -1.83 -3.38
N PHE A 35 2.32 -2.68 -2.54
CA PHE A 35 1.01 -2.45 -1.93
C PHE A 35 1.13 -2.50 -0.40
N PRO A 36 1.12 -1.35 0.30
CA PRO A 36 1.27 -1.28 1.75
C PRO A 36 0.00 -1.75 2.48
N LEU A 37 -0.15 -3.07 2.64
CA LEU A 37 -1.37 -3.68 3.22
C LEU A 37 -1.71 -3.14 4.63
N GLY A 38 -0.70 -2.72 5.40
CA GLY A 38 -0.86 -2.15 6.74
C GLY A 38 -1.35 -0.70 6.77
N ASP A 39 -1.56 -0.05 5.62
CA ASP A 39 -1.98 1.35 5.53
C ASP A 39 -3.50 1.48 5.68
N LEU A 40 -3.96 1.91 6.85
CA LEU A 40 -5.40 2.07 7.13
C LEU A 40 -6.10 3.07 6.20
N GLY A 41 -5.40 4.12 5.76
CA GLY A 41 -5.96 5.11 4.82
C GLY A 41 -6.21 4.49 3.44
N LEU A 42 -5.26 3.69 2.96
CA LEU A 42 -5.37 2.93 1.72
C LEU A 42 -6.48 1.89 1.80
N ILE A 43 -6.56 1.11 2.89
CA ILE A 43 -7.62 0.12 3.08
C ILE A 43 -8.99 0.80 3.12
N ASN A 44 -9.14 1.92 3.84
CA ASN A 44 -10.39 2.67 3.86
C ASN A 44 -10.74 3.26 2.48
N GLY A 45 -9.76 3.72 1.71
CA GLY A 45 -9.94 4.16 0.33
C GLY A 45 -10.40 3.02 -0.59
N MET A 46 -9.80 1.85 -0.46
CA MET A 46 -10.20 0.63 -1.16
C MET A 46 -11.64 0.25 -0.85
N LYS A 47 -12.02 0.27 0.43
CA LYS A 47 -13.39 -0.02 0.88
C LYS A 47 -14.41 0.88 0.18
N LYS A 48 -14.15 2.18 0.13
CA LYS A 48 -15.02 3.14 -0.57
C LYS A 48 -15.05 2.91 -2.08
N LEU A 49 -13.89 2.77 -2.72
CA LEU A 49 -13.76 2.65 -4.17
C LEU A 49 -14.44 1.39 -4.73
N TYR A 50 -14.35 0.28 -3.99
CA TYR A 50 -14.88 -1.02 -4.40
C TYR A 50 -16.19 -1.41 -3.70
N GLY A 51 -16.76 -0.55 -2.85
CA GLY A 51 -17.99 -0.83 -2.11
C GLY A 51 -17.86 -2.00 -1.12
N LEU A 52 -16.70 -2.14 -0.46
CA LEU A 52 -16.40 -3.25 0.46
C LEU A 52 -16.70 -2.83 1.90
N GLU A 53 -17.52 -3.59 2.62
CA GLU A 53 -17.84 -3.27 4.02
C GLU A 53 -16.79 -3.75 5.01
N ASN A 54 -16.35 -5.01 4.94
CA ASN A 54 -15.34 -5.59 5.83
C ASN A 54 -14.48 -6.61 5.07
N PRO A 55 -13.70 -6.16 4.06
CA PRO A 55 -12.94 -7.08 3.25
C PRO A 55 -11.84 -7.74 4.07
N THR A 56 -11.66 -9.03 3.85
CA THR A 56 -10.53 -9.80 4.34
C THR A 56 -9.25 -9.39 3.62
N THR A 57 -8.10 -9.73 4.23
CA THR A 57 -6.79 -9.55 3.60
C THR A 57 -6.71 -10.23 2.23
N ASP A 58 -7.26 -11.44 2.09
CA ASP A 58 -7.20 -12.19 0.83
C ASP A 58 -8.03 -11.54 -0.27
N GLU A 59 -9.17 -10.94 0.06
CA GLU A 59 -9.98 -10.18 -0.90
C GLU A 59 -9.24 -8.94 -1.40
N ILE A 60 -8.57 -8.21 -0.51
CA ILE A 60 -7.74 -7.05 -0.88
C ILE A 60 -6.57 -7.48 -1.77
N ILE A 61 -5.88 -8.57 -1.41
CA ILE A 61 -4.78 -9.12 -2.21
C ILE A 61 -5.28 -9.55 -3.59
N LYS A 62 -6.44 -10.22 -3.68
CA LYS A 62 -7.02 -10.64 -4.97
C LYS A 62 -7.34 -9.46 -5.89
N ILE A 63 -7.82 -8.34 -5.34
CA ILE A 63 -8.08 -7.13 -6.12
C ILE A 63 -6.75 -6.50 -6.58
N THR A 64 -5.81 -6.32 -5.64
CA THR A 64 -4.56 -5.59 -5.88
C THR A 64 -3.57 -6.37 -6.76
N ASN A 65 -3.63 -7.70 -6.78
CA ASN A 65 -2.85 -8.54 -7.69
C ASN A 65 -3.15 -8.25 -9.17
N LYS A 66 -4.36 -7.73 -9.49
CA LYS A 66 -4.69 -7.30 -10.87
C LYS A 66 -3.91 -6.07 -11.31
N TRP A 67 -3.27 -5.35 -10.38
CA TRP A 67 -2.50 -4.16 -10.69
C TRP A 67 -1.02 -4.44 -10.93
N ILE A 68 -0.56 -5.68 -10.75
CA ILE A 68 0.83 -6.07 -11.05
C ILE A 68 1.13 -5.78 -12.53
N PRO A 69 2.30 -5.19 -12.86
CA PRO A 69 3.45 -4.88 -11.99
C PRO A 69 3.47 -3.43 -11.44
N TYR A 70 2.32 -2.78 -11.35
CA TYR A 70 2.16 -1.36 -11.03
C TYR A 70 1.30 -1.10 -9.78
N ARG A 71 1.35 -2.00 -8.78
CA ARG A 71 0.57 -1.84 -7.54
C ARG A 71 0.80 -0.51 -6.83
N THR A 72 2.00 0.06 -6.91
CA THR A 72 2.31 1.38 -6.34
C THR A 72 1.48 2.48 -6.99
N ILE A 73 1.21 2.38 -8.30
CA ILE A 73 0.43 3.38 -9.03
C ILE A 73 -1.03 3.35 -8.57
N GLY A 74 -1.62 2.16 -8.42
CA GLY A 74 -2.97 2.01 -7.86
C GLY A 74 -3.07 2.57 -6.44
N THR A 75 -2.09 2.24 -5.58
CA THR A 75 -1.95 2.81 -4.23
C THR A 75 -1.93 4.34 -4.26
N TRP A 76 -1.12 4.93 -5.15
CA TRP A 76 -0.99 6.38 -5.27
C TRP A 76 -2.29 7.07 -5.69
N TYR A 77 -3.03 6.50 -6.66
CA TYR A 77 -4.33 7.03 -7.06
C TYR A 77 -5.36 6.97 -5.94
N ILE A 78 -5.36 5.90 -5.14
CA ILE A 78 -6.26 5.80 -3.99
C ILE A 78 -5.93 6.86 -2.95
N TRP A 79 -4.66 7.07 -2.60
CA TRP A 79 -4.27 8.15 -1.68
C TRP A 79 -4.71 9.53 -2.17
N ARG A 80 -4.65 9.78 -3.49
CA ARG A 80 -5.17 11.02 -4.09
C ARG A 80 -6.69 11.11 -4.04
N GLY A 81 -7.39 10.00 -4.29
CA GLY A 81 -8.85 9.92 -4.21
C GLY A 81 -9.37 10.09 -2.77
N VAL A 82 -8.68 9.52 -1.78
CA VAL A 82 -9.05 9.63 -0.34
C VAL A 82 -9.09 11.07 0.13
N LYS A 83 -8.22 11.95 -0.38
CA LYS A 83 -8.31 13.39 -0.09
C LYS A 83 -9.62 14.02 -0.58
N ASN A 84 -10.16 13.53 -1.70
CA ASN A 84 -11.46 13.95 -2.23
C ASN A 84 -12.64 13.24 -1.54
N PHE A 85 -12.39 12.20 -0.75
CA PHE A 85 -13.38 11.50 0.07
C PHE A 85 -13.44 12.02 1.53
N GLN A 86 -12.68 13.09 1.85
CA GLN A 86 -12.85 13.87 3.06
C GLN A 86 -13.84 15.00 2.79
N PHE A 87 -15.08 14.81 3.27
CA PHE A 87 -15.99 15.91 3.51
C PHE A 87 -15.51 16.63 4.76
N VAL A 88 -15.48 17.96 4.66
CA VAL A 88 -15.74 18.85 5.80
C VAL A 88 -17.07 18.45 6.43
#